data_AF-A0A845DDN0-F1
#
_entry.id   AF-A0A845DDN0-F1
#
_cell.length_a   1.000
_cell.length_b   1.000
_cell.length_c   1.000
_cell.angle_alpha   90.00
_cell.angle_beta   90.00
_cell.angle_gamma   90.00
#
_symmetry.space_group_name_H-M   'P 1'
#
loop_
_entity.id
_entity.type
_entity.pdbx_description
1 polymer ?
#
loop_
_entity_poly.entity_id
_entity_poly.type
_entity_poly.pdbx_seq_one_letter_code
_entity_poly.pdbx_strand_id
1 'polypeptide(L)'
;MQKLPQIEIELSAEQFALMGFPRLQQGLPLTAVLDGGVLLPEPGPDPWYAVRKEPLTPRFTQIGPALYAFAGQIVEADIQYGSSQMAVIVVDCGFVTLRVACAPNDDGVLPEGTWETRYAAGFAPVQAIVEESFSSPVGRTVDLSMWGFRRLLLSPSDSAFGAWHPSSEIPPAPFICDRLLIKARVHRQGI
;
A
#
# COMPACT_ATOMS: atom_id res chain seq x y z
N MET A 1 14.26 -8.37 23.13
CA MET A 1 13.83 -8.44 21.71
C MET A 1 12.90 -7.29 21.43
N GLN A 2 13.27 -6.39 20.53
CA GLN A 2 12.37 -5.33 20.08
C GLN A 2 11.27 -5.95 19.21
N LYS A 3 9.99 -5.65 19.50
CA LYS A 3 8.86 -6.17 18.70
C LYS A 3 8.85 -5.44 17.36
N LEU A 4 9.03 -6.18 16.27
CA LEU A 4 8.94 -5.61 14.92
C LEU A 4 7.52 -5.05 14.67
N PRO A 5 7.39 -3.88 14.03
CA PRO A 5 6.10 -3.34 13.61
C PRO A 5 5.35 -4.35 12.74
N GLN A 6 4.03 -4.40 12.91
CA GLN A 6 3.15 -5.27 12.13
C GLN A 6 2.27 -4.43 11.24
N ILE A 7 2.12 -4.87 10.00
CA ILE A 7 1.20 -4.30 9.02
C ILE A 7 0.34 -5.40 8.42
N GLU A 8 -0.70 -4.99 7.74
CA GLU A 8 -1.54 -5.83 6.93
C GLU A 8 -1.68 -5.20 5.56
N ILE A 9 -1.43 -5.98 4.52
CA ILE A 9 -1.39 -5.49 3.15
C ILE A 9 -2.16 -6.44 2.25
N GLU A 10 -2.75 -5.91 1.19
CA GLU A 10 -3.42 -6.72 0.19
C GLU A 10 -2.42 -7.21 -0.87
N LEU A 11 -2.57 -8.46 -1.32
CA LEU A 11 -1.86 -8.98 -2.50
C LEU A 11 -2.88 -9.30 -3.58
N SER A 12 -2.75 -8.65 -4.74
CA SER A 12 -3.61 -8.90 -5.88
C SER A 12 -3.29 -10.23 -6.56
N ALA A 13 -4.27 -10.79 -7.29
CA ALA A 13 -4.07 -11.99 -8.10
C ALA A 13 -2.98 -11.79 -9.16
N GLU A 14 -2.88 -10.59 -9.73
CA GLU A 14 -1.86 -10.23 -10.71
C GLU A 14 -0.46 -10.27 -10.10
N GLN A 15 -0.25 -9.63 -8.96
CA GLN A 15 1.05 -9.66 -8.27
C GLN A 15 1.42 -11.07 -7.83
N PHE A 16 0.44 -11.86 -7.36
CA PHE A 16 0.66 -13.27 -7.04
C PHE A 16 1.07 -14.10 -8.26
N ALA A 17 0.49 -13.83 -9.43
CA ALA A 17 0.87 -14.47 -10.68
C ALA A 17 2.29 -14.04 -11.14
N LEU A 18 2.65 -12.76 -11.00
CA LEU A 18 3.98 -12.25 -11.33
C LEU A 18 5.08 -12.86 -10.45
N MET A 19 4.76 -13.22 -9.21
CA MET A 19 5.66 -13.99 -8.34
C MET A 19 5.85 -15.45 -8.81
N GLY A 20 5.18 -15.90 -9.87
CA GLY A 20 5.26 -17.25 -10.39
C GLY A 20 4.43 -18.27 -9.59
N PHE A 21 3.32 -17.83 -9.00
CA PHE A 21 2.42 -18.68 -8.21
C PHE A 21 3.14 -19.42 -7.06
N PRO A 22 3.87 -18.74 -6.17
CA PRO A 22 4.58 -19.41 -5.10
C PRO A 22 3.62 -19.87 -4.00
N ARG A 23 4.02 -20.87 -3.21
CA ARG A 23 3.36 -21.12 -1.93
C ARG A 23 3.68 -19.95 -0.99
N LEU A 24 2.67 -19.23 -0.52
CA LEU A 24 2.85 -18.26 0.56
C LEU A 24 2.68 -18.97 1.89
N GLN A 25 3.62 -18.81 2.79
CA GLN A 25 3.60 -19.47 4.09
C GLN A 25 4.15 -18.52 5.15
N GLN A 26 3.61 -18.63 6.37
CA GLN A 26 4.12 -17.92 7.52
C GLN A 26 5.63 -18.15 7.70
N GLY A 27 6.36 -17.06 7.98
CA GLY A 27 7.81 -17.03 8.17
C GLY A 27 8.59 -16.74 6.89
N LEU A 28 7.99 -16.88 5.70
CA LEU A 28 8.68 -16.59 4.45
C LEU A 28 8.85 -15.07 4.25
N PRO A 29 9.98 -14.65 3.64
CA PRO A 29 10.23 -13.26 3.31
C PRO A 29 9.34 -12.80 2.16
N LEU A 30 9.08 -11.50 2.11
CA LEU A 30 8.45 -10.81 0.99
C LEU A 30 9.10 -9.44 0.88
N THR A 31 9.65 -9.11 -0.29
CA THR A 31 10.13 -7.75 -0.58
C THR A 31 9.11 -7.13 -1.51
N ALA A 32 8.56 -5.98 -1.14
CA ALA A 32 7.51 -5.31 -1.92
C ALA A 32 7.52 -3.80 -1.71
N VAL A 33 7.03 -3.06 -2.70
CA VAL A 33 6.63 -1.67 -2.52
C VAL A 33 5.24 -1.65 -1.88
N LEU A 34 5.07 -0.82 -0.84
CA LEU A 34 3.76 -0.54 -0.26
C LEU A 34 3.10 0.58 -1.06
N ASP A 35 1.97 0.26 -1.67
CA ASP A 35 1.28 1.15 -2.61
C ASP A 35 -0.13 1.48 -2.12
N GLY A 36 -0.47 2.77 -2.15
CA GLY A 36 -1.75 3.32 -1.71
C GLY A 36 -2.79 3.50 -2.81
N GLY A 37 -2.44 3.17 -4.06
CA GLY A 37 -3.26 3.46 -5.23
C GLY A 37 -3.39 4.95 -5.52
N VAL A 38 -4.48 5.30 -6.22
CA VAL A 38 -4.81 6.68 -6.58
C VAL A 38 -5.63 7.32 -5.47
N LEU A 39 -5.21 8.51 -5.03
CA LEU A 39 -5.82 9.29 -3.97
C LEU A 39 -6.37 10.61 -4.53
N LEU A 40 -7.54 11.01 -4.03
CA LEU A 40 -8.19 12.27 -4.37
C LEU A 40 -7.67 13.42 -3.49
N PRO A 41 -7.65 14.67 -3.99
CA PRO A 41 -7.07 15.81 -3.26
C PRO A 41 -7.97 16.40 -2.15
N GLU A 42 -9.14 15.81 -1.89
CA GLU A 42 -10.12 16.32 -0.93
C GLU A 42 -10.54 15.24 0.09
N PRO A 43 -10.70 15.60 1.39
CA PRO A 43 -11.23 14.68 2.38
C PRO A 43 -12.63 14.19 2.02
N GLY A 44 -12.77 12.86 1.93
CA GLY A 44 -14.03 12.22 1.56
C GLY A 44 -14.14 10.78 2.07
N PRO A 45 -15.20 10.06 1.67
CA PRO A 45 -15.36 8.64 1.96
C PRO A 45 -14.38 7.76 1.15
N ASP A 46 -13.89 8.28 0.03
CA ASP A 46 -12.90 7.64 -0.84
C ASP A 46 -11.47 7.94 -0.40
N PRO A 47 -10.48 7.12 -0.80
CA PRO A 47 -9.07 7.38 -0.49
C PRO A 47 -8.62 8.76 -0.93
N TRP A 48 -7.99 9.50 -0.01
CA TRP A 48 -7.64 10.89 -0.22
C TRP A 48 -6.28 11.25 0.37
N TYR A 49 -5.73 12.36 -0.11
CA TYR A 49 -4.50 12.95 0.38
C TYR A 49 -4.65 14.47 0.55
N ALA A 50 -3.81 15.04 1.40
CA ALA A 50 -3.66 16.47 1.58
C ALA A 50 -2.18 16.80 1.75
N VAL A 51 -1.71 17.77 0.96
CA VAL A 51 -0.33 18.29 1.06
C VAL A 51 -0.29 19.46 2.04
N ARG A 52 0.79 19.53 2.83
CA ARG A 52 1.04 20.55 3.86
C ARG A 52 2.45 21.08 3.77
N LYS A 53 2.63 22.37 4.09
CA LYS A 53 3.95 23.00 4.20
C LYS A 53 4.58 22.70 5.56
N GLU A 54 3.75 22.66 6.58
CA GLU A 54 4.14 22.48 7.97
C GLU A 54 4.55 21.02 8.22
N PRO A 55 5.59 20.78 9.03
CA PRO A 55 6.00 19.43 9.40
C PRO A 55 4.90 18.61 10.05
N LEU A 56 4.70 17.40 9.53
CA LEU A 56 3.84 16.39 10.12
C LEU A 56 4.69 15.34 10.83
N THR A 57 4.20 14.89 11.99
CA THR A 57 4.78 13.72 12.65
C THR A 57 4.51 12.47 11.80
N PRO A 58 5.52 11.66 11.46
CA PRO A 58 5.31 10.43 10.71
C PRO A 58 4.35 9.49 11.44
N ARG A 59 3.33 9.00 10.74
CA ARG A 59 2.32 8.07 11.24
C ARG A 59 1.88 7.10 10.17
N PHE A 60 1.72 5.85 10.56
CA PHE A 60 1.12 4.80 9.74
C PHE A 60 0.22 3.95 10.65
N THR A 61 -1.10 4.20 10.61
CA THR A 61 -2.06 3.61 11.55
C THR A 61 -3.13 2.86 10.80
N GLN A 62 -3.29 1.57 11.10
CA GLN A 62 -4.33 0.76 10.51
C GLN A 62 -5.72 1.22 11.01
N ILE A 63 -6.62 1.54 10.09
CA ILE A 63 -8.00 1.95 10.36
C ILE A 63 -9.04 0.97 9.78
N GLY A 64 -8.59 -0.05 9.05
CA GLY A 64 -9.40 -1.14 8.51
C GLY A 64 -8.56 -2.26 7.87
N PRO A 65 -9.17 -3.30 7.30
CA PRO A 65 -8.44 -4.37 6.61
C PRO A 65 -7.60 -3.81 5.46
N ALA A 66 -6.27 -3.93 5.58
CA ALA A 66 -5.31 -3.26 4.69
C ALA A 66 -5.62 -1.78 4.40
N LEU A 67 -6.24 -1.06 5.32
CA LEU A 67 -6.61 0.36 5.16
C LEU A 67 -5.89 1.17 6.24
N TYR A 68 -5.18 2.22 5.83
CA TYR A 68 -4.30 2.98 6.71
C TYR A 68 -4.54 4.47 6.61
N ALA A 69 -4.60 5.13 7.77
CA ALA A 69 -4.32 6.55 7.86
C ALA A 69 -2.80 6.75 7.90
N PHE A 70 -2.30 7.66 7.07
CA PHE A 70 -0.87 7.96 6.94
C PHE A 70 -0.59 9.44 7.10
N ALA A 71 0.60 9.77 7.58
CA ALA A 71 1.15 11.12 7.58
C ALA A 71 2.68 11.04 7.54
N GLY A 72 3.34 11.97 6.87
CA GLY A 72 4.79 11.93 6.75
C GLY A 72 5.38 12.95 5.81
N GLN A 73 6.71 12.96 5.72
CA GLN A 73 7.43 13.77 4.75
C GLN A 73 7.38 13.10 3.37
N ILE A 74 7.19 13.88 2.32
CA ILE A 74 7.38 13.40 0.95
C ILE A 74 8.89 13.33 0.70
N VAL A 75 9.41 12.13 0.43
CA VAL A 75 10.86 11.88 0.24
C VAL A 75 11.25 11.64 -1.21
N GLU A 76 10.26 11.49 -2.08
CA GLU A 76 10.42 11.28 -3.52
C GLU A 76 9.12 11.69 -4.24
N ALA A 77 9.24 12.30 -5.41
CA ALA A 77 8.09 12.67 -6.23
C ALA A 77 8.43 12.59 -7.73
N ASP A 78 7.55 11.97 -8.51
CA ASP A 78 7.54 12.04 -9.97
C ASP A 78 6.24 12.70 -10.41
N ILE A 79 6.36 13.85 -11.08
CA ILE A 79 5.22 14.67 -11.49
C ILE A 79 5.11 14.63 -13.00
N GLN A 80 3.98 14.13 -13.47
CA GLN A 80 3.64 14.08 -14.87
C GLN A 80 2.83 15.32 -15.24
N TYR A 81 3.42 16.15 -16.09
CA TYR A 81 2.78 17.32 -16.66
C TYR A 81 2.10 16.94 -17.99
N GLY A 82 0.82 17.26 -18.12
CA GLY A 82 0.01 16.97 -19.30
C GLY A 82 -1.25 17.82 -19.33
N SER A 83 -2.29 17.36 -20.04
CA SER A 83 -3.62 18.00 -20.01
C SER A 83 -4.30 17.91 -18.63
N SER A 84 -3.88 16.94 -17.83
CA SER A 84 -4.26 16.77 -16.42
C SER A 84 -2.99 16.34 -15.67
N GLN A 85 -2.66 17.02 -14.57
CA GLN A 85 -1.46 16.73 -13.80
C GLN A 85 -1.66 15.51 -12.91
N MET A 86 -0.66 14.63 -12.84
CA MET A 86 -0.64 13.49 -11.91
C MET A 86 0.72 13.46 -11.22
N ALA A 87 0.76 13.04 -9.96
CA ALA A 87 2.02 12.82 -9.27
C ALA A 87 2.06 11.44 -8.62
N VAL A 88 3.19 10.76 -8.68
CA VAL A 88 3.47 9.60 -7.85
C VAL A 88 4.48 10.03 -6.80
N ILE A 89 4.14 9.88 -5.53
CA ILE A 89 4.98 10.32 -4.42
C ILE A 89 5.27 9.18 -3.45
N VAL A 90 6.42 9.25 -2.76
CA VAL A 90 6.75 8.38 -1.64
C VAL A 90 6.73 9.19 -0.35
N VAL A 91 5.93 8.74 0.61
CA VAL A 91 5.77 9.36 1.93
C VAL A 91 6.46 8.52 2.98
N ASP A 92 7.44 9.09 3.67
CA ASP A 92 8.05 8.47 4.86
C ASP A 92 7.09 8.57 6.05
N CYS A 93 6.46 7.45 6.37
CA CYS A 93 5.51 7.32 7.46
C CYS A 93 6.17 6.80 8.76
N GLY A 94 7.50 6.78 8.83
CA GLY A 94 8.31 6.45 10.00
C GLY A 94 8.97 5.08 9.88
N PHE A 95 8.23 3.99 10.07
CA PHE A 95 8.79 2.63 9.97
C PHE A 95 8.54 1.97 8.61
N VAL A 96 7.79 2.64 7.73
CA VAL A 96 7.54 2.27 6.34
C VAL A 96 7.48 3.52 5.48
N THR A 97 7.76 3.36 4.20
CA THR A 97 7.44 4.32 3.16
C THR A 97 6.20 3.86 2.40
N LEU A 98 5.30 4.78 2.07
CA LEU A 98 4.10 4.50 1.28
C LEU A 98 4.20 5.25 -0.06
N ARG A 99 4.08 4.53 -1.16
CA ARG A 99 3.90 5.13 -2.49
C ARG A 99 2.42 5.43 -2.72
N VAL A 100 2.08 6.61 -3.24
CA VAL A 100 0.71 6.95 -3.62
C VAL A 100 0.69 7.73 -4.93
N ALA A 101 -0.32 7.48 -5.76
CA ALA A 101 -0.62 8.31 -6.91
C ALA A 101 -1.63 9.40 -6.50
N CYS A 102 -1.32 10.65 -6.81
CA CYS A 102 -2.10 11.82 -6.45
C CYS A 102 -2.86 12.30 -7.69
N ALA A 103 -4.19 12.23 -7.63
CA ALA A 103 -5.06 12.84 -8.62
C ALA A 103 -5.07 14.37 -8.46
N PRO A 104 -5.30 15.13 -9.54
CA PRO A 104 -5.45 16.57 -9.48
C PRO A 104 -6.82 16.99 -8.94
N ASN A 105 -6.99 18.29 -8.72
CA ASN A 105 -8.31 18.86 -8.44
C ASN A 105 -9.18 18.86 -9.70
N ASP A 106 -10.43 19.32 -9.57
CA ASP A 106 -11.39 19.44 -10.67
C ASP A 106 -10.90 20.32 -11.84
N ASP A 107 -9.94 21.22 -11.58
CA ASP A 107 -9.30 22.07 -12.59
C ASP A 107 -8.17 21.36 -13.37
N GLY A 108 -7.89 20.09 -13.05
CA GLY A 108 -6.83 19.29 -13.66
C GLY A 108 -5.42 19.64 -13.15
N VAL A 109 -5.31 20.45 -12.10
CA VAL A 109 -4.03 20.90 -11.53
C VAL A 109 -3.81 20.22 -10.17
N LEU A 110 -2.56 19.81 -9.92
CA LEU A 110 -2.18 19.32 -8.60
C LEU A 110 -2.15 20.46 -7.56
N PRO A 111 -2.43 20.19 -6.28
CA PRO A 111 -2.25 21.17 -5.21
C PRO A 111 -0.87 21.88 -5.27
N GLU A 112 -0.86 23.21 -5.13
CA GLU A 112 0.35 24.04 -5.30
C GLU A 112 1.50 23.67 -4.33
N GLY A 113 2.73 23.58 -4.84
CA GLY A 113 3.95 23.52 -4.03
C GLY A 113 5.11 22.74 -4.66
N THR A 114 6.30 22.80 -4.02
CA THR A 114 7.44 21.93 -4.32
C THR A 114 7.33 20.65 -3.49
N TRP A 115 6.75 19.59 -4.06
CA TRP A 115 6.24 18.43 -3.32
C TRP A 115 7.29 17.69 -2.47
N GLU A 116 8.54 17.60 -2.92
CA GLU A 116 9.63 16.93 -2.17
C GLU A 116 10.02 17.66 -0.86
N THR A 117 9.59 18.91 -0.69
CA THR A 117 9.81 19.69 0.54
C THR A 117 8.57 19.77 1.43
N ARG A 118 7.56 18.95 1.12
CA ARG A 118 6.24 18.99 1.75
C ARG A 118 5.97 17.72 2.54
N TYR A 119 4.87 17.79 3.25
CA TYR A 119 4.32 16.69 4.02
C TYR A 119 2.98 16.30 3.42
N ALA A 120 2.67 15.01 3.47
CA ALA A 120 1.39 14.47 3.04
C ALA A 120 0.70 13.78 4.22
N ALA A 121 -0.62 13.86 4.26
CA ALA A 121 -1.47 13.03 5.10
C ALA A 121 -2.72 12.62 4.36
N GLY A 122 -3.31 11.50 4.78
CA GLY A 122 -4.49 10.96 4.12
C GLY A 122 -4.87 9.61 4.66
N PHE A 123 -5.72 8.90 3.92
CA PHE A 123 -5.89 7.47 4.11
C PHE A 123 -5.94 6.75 2.77
N ALA A 124 -5.42 5.52 2.76
CA ALA A 124 -5.30 4.71 1.57
C ALA A 124 -5.48 3.21 1.89
N PRO A 125 -6.10 2.43 0.98
CA PRO A 125 -5.88 0.99 0.99
C PRO A 125 -4.41 0.72 0.69
N VAL A 126 -3.83 -0.35 1.22
CA VAL A 126 -2.41 -0.65 1.06
C VAL A 126 -2.25 -2.02 0.42
N GLN A 127 -1.66 -2.03 -0.76
CA GLN A 127 -1.34 -3.23 -1.50
C GLN A 127 0.18 -3.44 -1.59
N ALA A 128 0.57 -4.70 -1.78
CA ALA A 128 1.95 -5.10 -2.02
C ALA A 128 2.20 -5.18 -3.53
N ILE A 129 3.19 -4.44 -4.02
CA ILE A 129 3.72 -4.56 -5.38
C ILE A 129 5.07 -5.27 -5.29
N VAL A 130 5.11 -6.52 -5.71
CA VAL A 130 6.29 -7.40 -5.64
C VAL A 130 7.11 -7.31 -6.92
N GLU A 131 6.43 -7.22 -8.05
CA GLU A 131 7.01 -6.97 -9.36
C GLU A 131 6.38 -5.70 -9.93
N GLU A 132 7.23 -4.73 -10.29
CA GLU A 132 6.77 -3.47 -10.85
C GLU A 132 6.54 -3.57 -12.35
N SER A 133 5.41 -3.04 -12.82
CA SER A 133 5.35 -2.57 -14.19
C SER A 133 6.22 -1.31 -14.27
N PHE A 134 7.07 -1.18 -15.29
CA PHE A 134 8.01 -0.05 -15.50
C PHE A 134 7.36 1.34 -15.69
N SER A 135 6.11 1.53 -15.26
CA SER A 135 5.28 2.70 -15.51
C SER A 135 5.54 3.87 -14.57
N SER A 136 6.14 3.65 -13.39
CA SER A 136 6.59 4.74 -12.50
C SER A 136 7.97 4.40 -11.92
N PRO A 137 8.96 5.31 -12.02
CA PRO A 137 10.31 5.08 -11.51
C PRO A 137 10.42 5.25 -10.00
N VAL A 138 9.34 5.63 -9.32
CA VAL A 138 9.31 6.04 -7.91
C VAL A 138 8.70 4.93 -7.05
N GLY A 139 9.39 4.57 -5.98
CA GLY A 139 8.98 3.48 -5.10
C GLY A 139 10.16 2.96 -4.29
N ARG A 140 9.93 2.67 -3.00
CA ARG A 140 10.93 2.03 -2.15
C ARG A 140 10.42 0.69 -1.69
N THR A 141 11.23 -0.33 -1.93
CA THR A 141 10.94 -1.68 -1.45
C THR A 141 11.07 -1.71 0.07
N VAL A 142 10.26 -2.55 0.68
CA VAL A 142 10.27 -2.84 2.11
C VAL A 142 10.41 -4.33 2.27
N ASP A 143 11.32 -4.75 3.14
CA ASP A 143 11.49 -6.16 3.48
C ASP A 143 10.53 -6.57 4.59
N LEU A 144 9.78 -7.62 4.33
CA LEU A 144 8.71 -8.10 5.17
C LEU A 144 8.92 -9.58 5.51
N SER A 145 8.47 -9.98 6.70
CA SER A 145 8.22 -11.40 7.00
C SER A 145 6.73 -11.65 7.13
N MET A 146 6.20 -12.54 6.30
CA MET A 146 4.79 -12.94 6.35
C MET A 146 4.51 -13.66 7.67
N TRP A 147 3.41 -13.30 8.33
CA TRP A 147 3.05 -13.83 9.65
C TRP A 147 1.68 -14.50 9.69
N GLY A 148 0.80 -14.19 8.73
CA GLY A 148 -0.48 -14.86 8.59
C GLY A 148 -1.29 -14.30 7.44
N PHE A 149 -2.35 -15.00 7.07
CA PHE A 149 -3.16 -14.66 5.92
C PHE A 149 -4.63 -14.54 6.31
N ARG A 150 -5.37 -13.66 5.64
CA ARG A 150 -6.83 -13.64 5.64
C ARG A 150 -7.29 -13.67 4.20
N ARG A 151 -8.12 -14.65 3.87
CA ARG A 151 -8.74 -14.79 2.55
C ARG A 151 -10.22 -14.48 2.62
N LEU A 152 -10.72 -13.80 1.61
CA LEU A 152 -12.14 -13.59 1.37
C LEU A 152 -12.54 -14.39 0.14
N LEU A 153 -13.64 -15.13 0.24
CA LEU A 153 -14.26 -15.87 -0.85
C LEU A 153 -15.70 -15.37 -1.02
N LEU A 154 -16.08 -15.04 -2.25
CA LEU A 154 -17.37 -14.46 -2.63
C LEU A 154 -18.15 -15.40 -3.56
N SER A 155 -18.04 -16.71 -3.33
CA SER A 155 -18.87 -17.68 -4.03
C SER A 155 -20.33 -17.57 -3.56
N PRO A 156 -21.31 -17.26 -4.44
CA PRO A 156 -22.70 -17.05 -4.04
C PRO A 156 -23.38 -18.26 -3.40
N SER A 157 -22.83 -19.46 -3.61
CA SER A 157 -23.31 -20.71 -3.03
C SER A 157 -22.63 -21.10 -1.72
N ASP A 158 -21.63 -20.34 -1.28
CA ASP A 158 -20.88 -20.64 -0.06
C ASP A 158 -21.58 -20.04 1.18
N SER A 159 -21.83 -20.90 2.17
CA SER A 159 -22.36 -20.50 3.49
C SER A 159 -21.49 -19.46 4.22
N ALA A 160 -20.23 -19.32 3.83
CA ALA A 160 -19.30 -18.35 4.37
C ALA A 160 -19.11 -17.09 3.48
N PHE A 161 -20.01 -16.85 2.52
CA PHE A 161 -19.98 -15.67 1.65
C PHE A 161 -19.77 -14.37 2.44
N GLY A 162 -18.75 -13.61 2.06
CA GLY A 162 -18.44 -12.31 2.68
C GLY A 162 -17.68 -12.39 4.01
N ALA A 163 -17.29 -13.59 4.47
CA ALA A 163 -16.50 -13.76 5.69
C ALA A 163 -15.00 -13.86 5.42
N TRP A 164 -14.20 -13.24 6.30
CA TRP A 164 -12.75 -13.40 6.29
C TRP A 164 -12.34 -14.71 6.97
N HIS A 165 -11.55 -15.52 6.28
CA HIS A 165 -11.01 -16.77 6.81
C HIS A 165 -9.51 -16.65 7.09
N PRO A 166 -9.04 -16.94 8.31
CA PRO A 166 -7.61 -17.02 8.57
C PRO A 166 -7.01 -18.24 7.86
N SER A 167 -5.76 -18.10 7.41
CA SER A 167 -4.96 -19.21 6.90
C SER A 167 -3.50 -19.06 7.35
N SER A 168 -2.80 -20.18 7.48
CA SER A 168 -1.35 -20.25 7.71
C SER A 168 -0.55 -20.26 6.41
N GLU A 169 -1.22 -20.56 5.29
CA GLU A 169 -0.61 -20.61 3.96
C GLU A 169 -1.61 -20.34 2.84
N ILE A 170 -1.09 -19.98 1.67
CA ILE A 170 -1.81 -19.87 0.41
C ILE A 170 -1.14 -20.83 -0.59
N PRO A 171 -1.89 -21.77 -1.18
CA PRO A 171 -1.35 -22.71 -2.15
C PRO A 171 -0.90 -21.98 -3.44
N PRO A 172 0.08 -22.55 -4.16
CA PRO A 172 0.63 -21.94 -5.37
C PRO A 172 -0.42 -21.73 -6.48
N ALA A 173 -1.21 -22.75 -6.81
CA ALA A 173 -2.27 -22.64 -7.80
C ALA A 173 -3.38 -23.67 -7.54
N PRO A 174 -4.62 -23.43 -8.00
CA PRO A 174 -5.11 -22.16 -8.56
C PRO A 174 -5.26 -21.07 -7.49
N PHE A 175 -5.06 -19.80 -7.87
CA PHE A 175 -5.41 -18.67 -6.99
C PHE A 175 -6.93 -18.50 -6.97
N ILE A 176 -7.54 -18.88 -5.86
CA ILE A 176 -9.00 -18.91 -5.71
C ILE A 176 -9.54 -17.81 -4.79
N CYS A 177 -8.67 -16.96 -4.25
CA CYS A 177 -9.09 -15.92 -3.32
C CYS A 177 -9.65 -14.71 -4.09
N ASP A 178 -10.82 -14.20 -3.70
CA ASP A 178 -11.31 -12.93 -4.23
C ASP A 178 -10.52 -11.76 -3.65
N ARG A 179 -10.16 -11.84 -2.36
CA ARG A 179 -9.19 -10.94 -1.72
C ARG A 179 -8.25 -11.71 -0.81
N LEU A 180 -6.99 -11.29 -0.78
CA LEU A 180 -5.95 -11.85 0.08
C LEU A 180 -5.26 -10.75 0.86
N LEU A 181 -5.37 -10.80 2.19
CA LEU A 181 -4.63 -9.94 3.09
C LEU A 181 -3.48 -10.73 3.73
N ILE A 182 -2.31 -10.13 3.74
CA ILE A 182 -1.09 -10.65 4.35
C ILE A 182 -0.80 -9.81 5.58
N LYS A 183 -0.80 -10.45 6.76
CA LYS A 183 -0.21 -9.86 7.96
C LYS A 183 1.29 -10.06 7.90
N ALA A 184 2.05 -8.99 7.99
CA ALA A 184 3.49 -9.02 7.86
C ALA A 184 4.19 -8.24 8.97
N ARG A 185 5.43 -8.60 9.26
CA ARG A 185 6.34 -7.84 10.11
C ARG A 185 7.31 -7.07 9.23
N VAL A 186 7.45 -5.78 9.52
CA VAL A 186 8.34 -4.89 8.78
C VAL A 186 9.74 -4.96 9.35
N HIS A 187 10.72 -5.21 8.49
CA HIS A 187 12.13 -5.08 8.83
C HIS A 187 12.59 -3.66 8.51
N ARG A 188 13.32 -3.04 9.44
CA ARG A 188 13.93 -1.73 9.16
C ARG A 188 15.07 -1.94 8.19
N GLN A 189 15.07 -1.24 7.07
CA GLN A 189 16.23 -1.18 6.20
C GLN A 189 17.36 -0.41 6.90
N GLY A 190 18.55 -1.01 6.96
CA GLY A 190 19.78 -0.33 7.42
C GLY A 190 20.06 -0.35 8.93
N ILE A 191 19.93 -1.50 9.60
CA ILE A 191 20.72 -1.78 10.82
C ILE A 191 21.84 -2.75 10.48
#